data_AF-A0A2E0V3B6-F1
#
_entry.id   AF-A0A2E0V3B6-F1
#
_cell.length_a   1.000
_cell.length_b   1.000
_cell.length_c   1.000
_cell.angle_alpha   90.00
_cell.angle_beta   90.00
_cell.angle_gamma   90.00
#
_symmetry.space_group_name_H-M   'P 1'
#
loop_
_entity.id
_entity.type
_entity.pdbx_description
1 polymer ?
#
loop_
_entity_poly.entity_id
_entity_poly.type
_entity_poly.pdbx_seq_one_letter_code
_entity_poly.pdbx_strand_id
1 'polypeptide(L)'
;MTLIELTVVILVLLSLISILFVGARAWKRGSDRAGCIMNIRNVQQGMRSYQNMNGHAAGETVPGALREIIGPGKFVESQPSCPSTGTYSFLDDELPLSGALYMTCSLASMEKHVPSDYADW
;
A
#
# COMPACT_ATOMS: atom_id res chain seq x y z
N MET A 1 -48.75 -14.34 -11.97
CA MET A 1 -47.82 -13.79 -10.98
C MET A 1 -48.61 -13.06 -9.92
N THR A 2 -48.52 -13.47 -8.67
CA THR A 2 -49.30 -12.93 -7.55
C THR A 2 -48.50 -11.93 -6.73
N LEU A 3 -49.18 -11.06 -5.97
CA LEU A 3 -48.55 -10.03 -5.13
C LEU A 3 -47.58 -10.65 -4.11
N ILE A 4 -47.89 -11.85 -3.60
CA ILE A 4 -47.03 -12.58 -2.67
C ILE A 4 -45.72 -13.05 -3.33
N GLU A 5 -45.77 -13.55 -4.57
CA GLU A 5 -44.57 -13.95 -5.32
C GLU A 5 -43.60 -12.77 -5.50
N LEU A 6 -44.13 -11.59 -5.84
CA LEU A 6 -43.32 -10.37 -5.96
C LEU A 6 -42.73 -9.95 -4.61
N THR A 7 -43.48 -10.00 -3.52
CA THR A 7 -42.95 -9.65 -2.19
C THR A 7 -41.84 -10.60 -1.74
N VAL A 8 -41.98 -11.91 -1.98
CA VAL A 8 -40.96 -12.91 -1.63
C VAL A 8 -39.68 -12.66 -2.44
N VAL A 9 -39.81 -12.44 -3.75
CA VAL A 9 -38.68 -12.13 -4.63
C VAL A 9 -37.95 -10.87 -4.17
N ILE A 10 -38.68 -9.79 -3.87
CA ILE A 10 -38.07 -8.54 -3.40
C ILE A 10 -37.32 -8.75 -2.07
N LEU A 11 -37.92 -9.45 -1.10
CA LEU A 11 -37.27 -9.74 0.18
C LEU A 11 -35.97 -10.54 0.00
N VAL A 12 -35.99 -11.56 -0.86
CA VAL A 12 -34.80 -12.35 -1.16
C VAL A 12 -33.73 -11.48 -1.84
N LEU A 13 -34.07 -10.70 -2.86
CA LEU A 13 -33.12 -9.83 -3.55
C LEU A 13 -32.48 -8.81 -2.60
N LEU A 14 -33.26 -8.14 -1.75
CA LEU A 14 -32.74 -7.18 -0.77
C LEU A 14 -31.81 -7.84 0.26
N SER A 15 -32.12 -9.07 0.69
CA SER A 15 -31.26 -9.83 1.60
C SER A 15 -29.90 -10.16 0.96
N LEU A 16 -29.90 -10.63 -0.30
CA LEU A 16 -28.68 -10.98 -1.02
C LEU A 16 -27.81 -9.74 -1.32
N ILE A 17 -28.44 -8.64 -1.72
CA ILE A 17 -27.74 -7.36 -1.96
C ILE A 17 -27.08 -6.86 -0.66
N SER A 18 -27.75 -7.00 0.48
CA SER A 18 -27.20 -6.58 1.78
C SER A 18 -25.92 -7.35 2.14
N ILE A 19 -25.92 -8.67 1.95
CA ILE A 19 -24.73 -9.52 2.19
C ILE A 19 -23.59 -9.14 1.23
N LEU A 20 -23.92 -8.90 -0.05
CA LEU A 20 -22.94 -8.50 -1.06
C LEU A 20 -22.21 -7.20 -0.66
N PHE A 21 -22.93 -6.19 -0.15
CA PHE A 21 -22.31 -4.93 0.25
C PHE A 21 -21.31 -5.09 1.41
N VAL A 22 -21.60 -5.94 2.38
CA VAL A 22 -20.67 -6.23 3.48
C VAL A 22 -19.41 -6.91 2.95
N GLY A 23 -19.58 -7.93 2.09
CA GLY A 23 -18.47 -8.64 1.46
C GLY A 23 -17.61 -7.71 0.60
N ALA A 24 -18.23 -6.90 -0.25
CA ALA A 24 -17.54 -5.96 -1.13
C ALA A 24 -16.71 -4.92 -0.37
N ARG A 25 -17.24 -4.38 0.74
CA ARG A 25 -16.50 -3.43 1.59
C ARG A 25 -15.29 -4.07 2.27
N ALA A 26 -15.44 -5.28 2.80
CA ALA A 26 -14.34 -6.01 3.43
C ALA A 26 -13.25 -6.36 2.41
N TRP A 27 -13.65 -6.81 1.22
CA TRP A 27 -12.74 -7.10 0.11
C TRP A 27 -12.00 -5.84 -0.35
N LYS A 28 -12.71 -4.70 -0.54
CA LYS A 28 -12.10 -3.43 -0.94
C LYS A 28 -11.03 -2.99 0.06
N ARG A 29 -11.33 -3.01 1.36
CA ARG A 29 -10.35 -2.66 2.41
C ARG A 29 -9.12 -3.59 2.37
N GLY A 30 -9.33 -4.89 2.16
CA GLY A 30 -8.23 -5.85 2.02
C GLY A 30 -7.36 -5.59 0.79
N SER A 31 -7.98 -5.29 -0.35
CA SER A 31 -7.29 -4.95 -1.60
C SER A 31 -6.50 -3.65 -1.47
N ASP A 32 -7.07 -2.63 -0.85
CA ASP A 32 -6.40 -1.34 -0.65
C ASP A 32 -5.17 -1.46 0.26
N ARG A 33 -5.30 -2.24 1.34
CA ARG A 33 -4.19 -2.58 2.22
C ARG A 33 -3.08 -3.30 1.46
N ALA A 34 -3.42 -4.30 0.65
CA ALA A 34 -2.45 -5.02 -0.16
C ALA A 34 -1.75 -4.10 -1.16
N GLY A 35 -2.49 -3.22 -1.85
CA GLY A 35 -1.93 -2.23 -2.75
C GLY A 35 -0.97 -1.26 -2.05
N CYS A 36 -1.32 -0.81 -0.84
CA CYS A 36 -0.44 0.03 -0.03
C CYS A 36 0.87 -0.68 0.34
N ILE A 37 0.80 -1.95 0.77
CA ILE A 37 1.98 -2.75 1.09
C ILE A 37 2.86 -2.98 -0.15
N MET A 38 2.24 -3.19 -1.33
CA MET A 38 2.98 -3.31 -2.59
C MET A 38 3.71 -2.03 -2.97
N ASN A 39 3.10 -0.86 -2.75
CA ASN A 39 3.78 0.42 -2.97
C ASN A 39 5.01 0.55 -2.06
N ILE A 40 4.88 0.20 -0.77
CA ILE A 40 6.01 0.18 0.18
C ILE A 40 7.11 -0.77 -0.29
N ARG A 41 6.75 -1.98 -0.72
CA ARG A 41 7.70 -2.97 -1.26
C ARG A 41 8.46 -2.45 -2.47
N ASN A 42 7.74 -1.88 -3.45
CA ASN A 42 8.35 -1.39 -4.69
C ASN A 42 9.35 -0.26 -4.41
N VAL A 43 8.96 0.70 -3.57
CA VAL A 43 9.84 1.80 -3.17
C VAL A 43 11.05 1.28 -2.38
N GLN A 44 10.85 0.36 -1.44
CA GLN A 44 11.95 -0.25 -0.67
C GLN A 44 12.93 -0.98 -1.59
N GLN A 45 12.44 -1.79 -2.53
CA GLN A 45 13.27 -2.52 -3.48
C GLN A 45 14.05 -1.57 -4.39
N GLY A 46 13.40 -0.50 -4.86
CA GLY A 46 14.08 0.57 -5.61
C GLY A 46 15.20 1.21 -4.79
N MET A 47 14.94 1.53 -3.52
CA MET A 47 15.94 2.10 -2.62
C MET A 47 17.12 1.15 -2.39
N ARG A 48 16.88 -0.13 -2.11
CA ARG A 48 17.94 -1.13 -1.94
C ARG A 48 18.76 -1.33 -3.22
N SER A 49 18.10 -1.30 -4.38
CA SER A 49 18.79 -1.37 -5.67
C SER A 49 19.68 -0.15 -5.90
N TYR A 50 19.19 1.05 -5.59
CA TYR A 50 19.99 2.27 -5.65
C TYR A 50 21.21 2.23 -4.74
N GLN A 51 21.05 1.77 -3.48
CA GLN A 51 22.17 1.59 -2.56
C GLN A 51 23.22 0.64 -3.12
N ASN A 52 22.79 -0.51 -3.62
CA ASN A 52 23.70 -1.53 -4.15
C ASN A 52 24.43 -1.08 -5.43
N MET A 53 23.74 -0.39 -6.34
CA MET A 53 24.35 0.04 -7.61
C MET A 53 25.33 1.21 -7.46
N ASN A 54 25.12 2.07 -6.45
CA ASN A 54 25.96 3.24 -6.20
C ASN A 54 26.97 3.02 -5.06
N GLY A 55 26.94 1.86 -4.41
CA GLY A 55 27.86 1.52 -3.32
C GLY A 55 27.60 2.29 -2.02
N HIS A 56 26.37 2.75 -1.79
CA HIS A 56 26.01 3.45 -0.56
C HIS A 56 25.79 2.48 0.60
N ALA A 57 26.17 2.90 1.79
CA ALA A 57 25.93 2.15 3.01
C ALA A 57 24.47 2.31 3.50
N ALA A 58 24.03 1.40 4.37
CA ALA A 58 22.77 1.55 5.07
C ALA A 58 22.86 2.64 6.15
N GLY A 59 21.86 3.52 6.26
CA GLY A 59 21.89 4.67 7.17
C GLY A 59 22.71 5.87 6.67
N GLU A 60 23.32 5.78 5.49
CA GLU A 60 24.03 6.90 4.89
C GLU A 60 23.04 7.99 4.44
N THR A 61 23.40 9.25 4.64
CA THR A 61 22.63 10.40 4.14
C THR A 61 23.12 10.79 2.77
N VAL A 62 22.27 10.65 1.75
CA VAL A 62 22.56 10.98 0.36
C VAL A 62 21.60 12.08 -0.10
N PRO A 63 22.10 13.31 -0.35
CA PRO A 63 21.25 14.42 -0.76
C PRO A 63 20.45 14.13 -2.03
N GLY A 64 19.13 14.28 -1.95
CA GLY A 64 18.22 14.03 -3.05
C GLY A 64 17.92 12.54 -3.32
N ALA A 65 18.23 11.62 -2.41
CA ALA A 65 18.03 10.19 -2.61
C ALA A 65 16.60 9.85 -3.06
N LEU A 66 15.58 10.50 -2.48
CA LEU A 66 14.18 10.30 -2.86
C LEU A 66 13.93 10.52 -4.36
N ARG A 67 14.58 11.53 -4.97
CA ARG A 67 14.44 11.88 -6.40
C ARG A 67 15.17 10.90 -7.32
N GLU A 68 16.11 10.13 -6.79
CA GLU A 68 16.75 9.05 -7.51
C GLU A 68 15.91 7.77 -7.50
N ILE A 69 15.01 7.61 -6.52
CA ILE A 69 14.11 6.46 -6.43
C ILE A 69 12.80 6.72 -7.18
N ILE A 70 12.20 7.89 -6.99
CA ILE A 70 10.86 8.22 -7.47
C ILE A 70 10.94 9.30 -8.55
N GLY A 71 10.45 8.96 -9.74
CA GLY A 71 10.34 9.87 -10.88
C GLY A 71 10.33 9.13 -12.22
N PRO A 72 10.03 9.82 -13.33
CA PRO A 72 10.00 9.21 -14.66
C PRO A 72 11.35 8.58 -15.02
N GLY A 73 11.35 7.30 -15.41
CA GLY A 73 12.57 6.56 -15.73
C GLY A 73 13.47 6.23 -14.54
N LYS A 74 12.99 6.38 -13.30
CA LYS A 74 13.63 5.90 -12.07
C LYS A 74 13.03 4.54 -11.66
N PHE A 75 13.41 4.02 -10.51
CA PHE A 75 12.92 2.73 -10.01
C PHE A 75 11.40 2.70 -9.82
N VAL A 76 10.83 3.84 -9.44
CA VAL A 76 9.38 4.03 -9.31
C VAL A 76 8.95 5.23 -10.15
N GLU A 77 8.20 4.97 -11.22
CA GLU A 77 7.85 5.95 -12.25
C GLU A 77 7.12 7.21 -11.74
N SER A 78 6.33 7.06 -10.68
CA SER A 78 5.54 8.17 -10.12
C SER A 78 5.36 8.01 -8.62
N GLN A 79 5.12 9.12 -7.93
CA GLN A 79 4.91 9.09 -6.49
C GLN A 79 3.66 8.29 -6.15
N PRO A 80 3.78 7.19 -5.38
CA PRO A 80 2.64 6.34 -5.06
C PRO A 80 1.65 7.08 -4.17
N SER A 81 0.36 6.81 -4.36
CA SER A 81 -0.72 7.22 -3.45
C SER A 81 -1.26 6.00 -2.70
N CYS A 82 -1.76 6.22 -1.48
CA CYS A 82 -2.38 5.13 -0.72
C CYS A 82 -3.81 4.90 -1.23
N PRO A 83 -4.18 3.67 -1.63
CA PRO A 83 -5.54 3.38 -2.10
C PRO A 83 -6.63 3.61 -1.03
N SER A 84 -6.26 3.51 0.26
CA SER A 84 -7.15 3.83 1.40
C SER A 84 -7.05 5.29 1.85
N THR A 85 -6.55 6.21 1.02
CA THR A 85 -6.41 7.66 1.34
C THR A 85 -5.43 8.01 2.46
N GLY A 86 -4.59 7.05 2.88
CA GLY A 86 -3.47 7.32 3.78
C GLY A 86 -2.38 8.18 3.14
N THR A 87 -1.52 8.75 3.96
CA THR A 87 -0.37 9.56 3.53
C THR A 87 0.92 8.76 3.71
N TYR A 88 1.81 8.80 2.72
CA TYR A 88 3.14 8.21 2.84
C TYR A 88 4.13 9.21 3.43
N SER A 89 4.98 8.73 4.33
CA SER A 89 6.14 9.46 4.86
C SER A 89 7.41 8.72 4.46
N PHE A 90 8.45 9.48 4.09
CA PHE A 90 9.73 8.96 3.61
C PHE A 90 10.85 9.38 4.56
N LEU A 91 12.00 8.70 4.48
CA LEU A 91 13.24 9.14 5.13
C LEU A 91 13.99 10.21 4.32
N ASP A 92 13.42 10.67 3.20
CA ASP A 92 13.97 11.67 2.29
C ASP A 92 15.40 11.33 1.82
N ASP A 93 16.40 12.00 2.39
CA ASP A 93 17.81 11.82 2.02
C ASP A 93 18.50 10.69 2.81
N GLU A 94 17.87 10.18 3.87
CA GLU A 94 18.44 9.12 4.69
C GLU A 94 18.09 7.73 4.13
N LEU A 95 19.12 6.97 3.80
CA LEU A 95 18.97 5.60 3.32
C LEU A 95 18.58 4.68 4.49
N PRO A 96 17.63 3.74 4.31
CA PRO A 96 17.15 2.92 5.41
C PRO A 96 18.25 2.01 5.96
N LEU A 97 18.31 1.84 7.29
CA LEU A 97 19.07 0.77 7.93
C LEU A 97 18.51 -0.61 7.54
N SER A 98 19.30 -1.66 7.72
CA SER A 98 18.76 -3.02 7.60
C SER A 98 17.68 -3.25 8.66
N GLY A 99 16.55 -3.83 8.27
CA GLY A 99 15.36 -3.98 9.12
C GLY A 99 14.51 -2.72 9.25
N ALA A 100 14.78 -1.67 8.48
CA ALA A 100 14.01 -0.42 8.49
C ALA A 100 13.35 -0.13 7.13
N LEU A 101 12.14 0.44 7.18
CA LEU A 101 11.40 0.86 6.00
C LEU A 101 11.77 2.29 5.60
N TYR A 102 12.05 2.49 4.31
CA TYR A 102 12.26 3.82 3.74
C TYR A 102 10.97 4.63 3.61
N MET A 103 9.85 3.94 3.37
CA MET A 103 8.52 4.55 3.24
C MET A 103 7.53 3.90 4.21
N THR A 104 6.76 4.73 4.92
CA THR A 104 5.72 4.29 5.86
C THR A 104 4.37 4.94 5.52
N CYS A 105 3.27 4.32 5.93
CA CYS A 105 1.91 4.83 5.71
C CYS A 105 1.27 5.28 7.03
N SER A 106 0.51 6.37 7.02
CA SER A 106 -0.25 6.84 8.20
C SER A 106 -1.25 5.83 8.75
N LEU A 107 -1.70 4.87 7.93
CA LEU A 107 -2.62 3.80 8.30
C LEU A 107 -1.93 2.53 8.81
N ALA A 108 -0.60 2.55 9.01
CA ALA A 108 0.18 1.38 9.41
C ALA A 108 -0.33 0.73 10.70
N SER A 109 -0.65 1.52 11.73
CA SER A 109 -1.11 1.02 13.03
C SER A 109 -2.61 0.69 13.07
N MET A 110 -3.43 1.47 12.36
CA MET A 110 -4.89 1.35 12.41
C MET A 110 -5.45 0.29 11.46
N GLU A 111 -4.95 0.24 10.22
CA GLU A 111 -5.43 -0.67 9.18
C GLU A 111 -4.37 -1.68 8.72
N LYS A 112 -3.24 -1.74 9.43
CA LYS A 112 -2.12 -2.66 9.13
C LYS A 112 -1.53 -2.44 7.73
N HIS A 113 -1.46 -1.17 7.31
CA HIS A 113 -0.79 -0.73 6.07
C HIS A 113 0.74 -0.74 6.20
N VAL A 114 1.27 -1.90 6.58
CA VAL A 114 2.70 -2.14 6.78
C VAL A 114 2.97 -3.60 6.41
N PRO A 115 4.12 -3.91 5.76
CA PRO A 115 4.55 -5.28 5.56
C PRO A 115 4.58 -6.05 6.89
N SER A 116 4.19 -7.32 6.88
CA SER A 116 4.18 -8.17 8.07
C SER A 116 5.59 -8.47 8.61
N ASP A 117 6.57 -8.46 7.72
CA ASP A 117 7.98 -8.64 8.02
C ASP A 117 8.81 -7.85 7.00
N TYR A 118 9.87 -7.23 7.49
CA TYR A 118 10.84 -6.44 6.76
C TYR A 118 12.22 -6.46 7.46
N ALA A 119 12.46 -7.40 8.39
CA ALA A 119 13.71 -7.51 9.13
C ALA A 119 14.91 -7.80 8.21
N ASP A 120 14.69 -8.60 7.16
CA ASP A 120 15.74 -8.99 6.20
C ASP A 120 15.96 -7.96 5.08
N TRP A 121 15.24 -6.83 5.12
CA TRP A 121 15.41 -5.78 4.12
C TRP A 121 16.59 -4.88 4.44
#